data_AF-A0A0B1T5D4-F1
#
_entry.id   AF-A0A0B1T5D4-F1
#
_cell.length_a   1.000
_cell.length_b   1.000
_cell.length_c   1.000
_cell.angle_alpha   90.00
_cell.angle_beta   90.00
_cell.angle_gamma   90.00
#
_symmetry.space_group_name_H-M   'P 1'
#
loop_
_entity.id
_entity.type
_entity.pdbx_description
1 polymer ?
#
loop_
_entity_poly.entity_id
_entity_poly.type
_entity_poly.pdbx_seq_one_letter_code
_entity_poly.pdbx_strand_id
1 'polypeptide(L)'
;MVYHAQGTSGSGRVGDICSFNTDCLSGMYCSIGQCRCLSTYIAVDAYCYERISPSESGCFYDVQCSAVWPDAYCKNGQCMCPSEDMVAVKTRDGTLCLWSSSSEPSCPLPSLPPPDSAAALVVLPAPSAKNTVSIASCNPLVSTLPTTEEMLLTQAHEHKCAVRGSVEDPVPRDVSDLYDCIDNSLFWQEQGLNTNPHPIGVCCMNRGKEISKYL
;
A
#
# COMPACT_ATOMS: atom_id res chain seq x y z
N MET A 1 29.19 -21.37 18.70
CA MET A 1 29.68 -20.10 19.27
C MET A 1 28.49 -19.16 19.32
N VAL A 2 28.06 -18.75 20.51
CA VAL A 2 26.97 -17.79 20.70
C VAL A 2 27.61 -16.43 20.94
N TYR A 3 27.47 -15.50 20.00
CA TYR A 3 27.93 -14.13 20.17
C TYR A 3 26.96 -13.39 21.10
N HIS A 4 27.24 -13.38 22.40
CA HIS A 4 26.62 -12.44 23.31
C HIS A 4 27.26 -11.07 23.05
N ALA A 5 26.55 -10.18 22.36
CA ALA A 5 26.86 -8.76 22.38
C ALA A 5 26.73 -8.29 23.85
N GLN A 6 27.85 -8.11 24.53
CA GLN A 6 27.90 -7.47 25.84
C GLN A 6 27.50 -6.02 25.62
N GLY A 7 26.27 -5.64 26.03
CA GLY A 7 25.81 -4.26 25.97
C GLY A 7 26.80 -3.37 26.72
N THR A 8 27.40 -2.42 26.01
CA THR A 8 28.36 -1.47 26.56
C THR A 8 27.60 -0.26 27.09
N SER A 9 27.63 -0.04 28.40
CA SER A 9 27.03 1.16 28.99
C SER A 9 27.70 2.42 28.41
N GLY A 10 26.88 3.32 27.85
CA GLY A 10 27.30 4.65 27.43
C GLY A 10 27.46 4.88 25.91
N SER A 11 27.38 3.85 25.06
CA SER A 11 27.39 4.07 23.59
C SER A 11 26.00 4.32 22.99
N GLY A 12 24.92 3.97 23.69
CA GLY A 12 23.53 4.21 23.29
C GLY A 12 23.09 3.45 22.04
N ARG A 13 23.82 2.41 21.63
CA ARG A 13 23.54 1.58 20.45
C ARG A 13 22.47 0.55 20.75
N VAL A 14 21.94 -0.09 19.71
CA VAL A 14 20.95 -1.17 19.88
C VAL A 14 21.51 -2.26 20.78
N GLY A 15 20.78 -2.61 21.84
CA GLY A 15 21.17 -3.60 22.84
C GLY A 15 22.02 -3.08 24.00
N ASP A 16 22.47 -1.83 23.97
CA ASP A 16 23.17 -1.21 25.10
C ASP A 16 22.22 -0.93 26.27
N ILE A 17 22.78 -0.93 27.47
CA ILE A 17 22.03 -0.67 28.71
C ILE A 17 21.62 0.81 28.77
N CYS A 18 20.36 1.06 29.06
CA CYS A 18 19.80 2.40 29.21
C CYS A 18 18.91 2.49 30.46
N SER A 19 18.79 3.70 31.00
CA SER A 19 17.81 4.06 32.04
C SER A 19 16.74 4.99 31.49
N PHE A 20 17.12 5.87 30.55
CA PHE A 20 16.25 6.85 29.92
C PHE A 20 16.38 6.80 28.39
N ASN A 21 15.37 7.30 27.68
CA ASN A 21 15.40 7.37 26.21
C ASN A 21 16.58 8.20 25.69
N THR A 22 17.00 9.22 26.44
CA THR A 22 18.14 10.09 26.11
C THR A 22 19.49 9.37 26.17
N ASP A 23 19.54 8.19 26.78
CA ASP A 23 20.76 7.37 26.82
C ASP A 23 20.98 6.64 25.49
N CYS A 24 19.97 6.58 24.62
CA CYS A 24 20.01 5.92 23.33
C CYS A 24 20.25 6.91 22.18
N LEU A 25 20.80 6.41 21.07
CA LEU A 25 21.03 7.19 19.85
C LEU A 25 19.70 7.54 19.13
N SER A 26 19.80 8.39 18.10
CA SER A 26 18.65 8.79 17.28
C SER A 26 17.92 7.57 16.67
N GLY A 27 16.59 7.65 16.59
CA GLY A 27 15.75 6.55 16.09
C GLY A 27 15.55 5.41 17.10
N MET A 28 15.91 5.62 18.37
CA MET A 28 15.84 4.60 19.42
C MET A 28 15.01 5.05 20.63
N TYR A 29 14.61 4.09 21.45
CA TYR A 29 14.01 4.30 22.75
C TYR A 29 14.51 3.26 23.75
N CYS A 30 14.45 3.58 25.04
CA CYS A 30 14.84 2.67 26.10
C CYS A 30 13.67 1.73 26.43
N SER A 31 13.88 0.43 26.30
CA SER A 31 12.89 -0.61 26.55
C SER A 31 13.50 -1.71 27.40
N ILE A 32 12.88 -2.04 28.53
CA ILE A 32 13.36 -3.09 29.46
C ILE A 32 14.87 -2.99 29.80
N GLY A 33 15.35 -1.75 29.96
CA GLY A 33 16.74 -1.46 30.29
C GLY A 33 17.73 -1.58 29.12
N GLN A 34 17.24 -1.69 27.88
CA GLN A 34 18.05 -1.78 26.67
C GLN A 34 17.56 -0.84 25.56
N CYS A 35 18.48 -0.25 24.80
CA CYS A 35 18.14 0.58 23.66
C CYS A 35 17.60 -0.28 22.50
N ARG A 36 16.47 0.15 21.93
CA ARG A 36 15.79 -0.51 20.81
C ARG A 36 15.37 0.50 19.75
N CYS A 37 15.34 0.08 18.49
CA CYS A 37 14.83 0.92 17.39
C CYS A 37 13.34 1.22 17.56
N LEU A 38 12.93 2.43 17.18
CA LEU A 38 11.52 2.77 16.98
C LEU A 38 10.89 1.89 15.89
N SER A 39 9.57 1.79 15.88
CA SER A 39 8.83 0.98 14.90
C SER A 39 9.05 1.40 13.44
N THR A 40 9.38 2.67 13.19
CA THR A 40 9.72 3.22 11.87
C THR A 40 11.19 3.02 11.49
N TYR A 41 11.98 2.34 12.33
CA TYR A 41 13.41 2.09 12.13
C TYR A 41 13.72 0.59 12.18
N ILE A 42 14.85 0.21 11.61
CA ILE A 42 15.37 -1.16 11.59
C ILE A 42 16.83 -1.17 12.03
N ALA A 43 17.22 -2.20 12.78
CA ALA A 43 18.56 -2.34 13.33
C ALA A 43 19.52 -2.91 12.27
N VAL A 44 20.62 -2.20 12.02
CA VAL A 44 21.75 -2.63 11.17
C VAL A 44 23.05 -2.26 11.89
N ASP A 45 23.93 -3.23 12.12
CA ASP A 45 25.23 -3.05 12.80
C ASP A 45 25.16 -2.26 14.13
N ALA A 46 24.12 -2.54 14.92
CA ALA A 46 23.80 -1.88 16.19
C ALA A 46 23.38 -0.40 16.10
N TYR A 47 23.10 0.10 14.89
CA TYR A 47 22.47 1.40 14.64
C TYR A 47 21.04 1.21 14.12
N CYS A 48 20.21 2.24 14.29
CA CYS A 48 18.85 2.24 13.76
C CYS A 48 18.81 3.10 12.50
N TYR A 49 18.41 2.49 11.40
CA TYR A 49 18.20 3.16 10.13
C TYR A 49 16.70 3.28 9.87
N GLU A 50 16.28 4.38 9.26
CA GLU A 50 14.88 4.57 8.90
C GLU A 50 14.43 3.51 7.90
N ARG A 51 13.21 2.99 8.10
CA ARG A 51 12.53 2.12 7.14
C ARG A 51 12.04 2.97 5.97
N ILE A 52 12.38 2.58 4.76
CA ILE A 52 12.14 3.39 3.55
C ILE A 52 11.16 2.63 2.65
N SER A 53 10.09 3.30 2.20
CA SER A 53 9.09 2.64 1.36
C SER A 53 9.65 2.41 -0.06
N PRO A 54 9.13 1.42 -0.81
CA PRO A 54 9.40 1.32 -2.24
C PRO A 54 9.16 2.66 -2.95
N SER A 55 9.96 2.99 -3.97
CA SER A 55 10.03 4.30 -4.66
C SER A 55 10.60 5.48 -3.87
N GLU A 56 10.84 5.36 -2.56
CA GLU A 56 11.45 6.42 -1.77
C GLU A 56 12.98 6.29 -1.75
N SER A 57 13.64 7.45 -1.68
CA SER A 57 15.10 7.58 -1.64
C SER A 57 15.62 7.78 -0.21
N GLY A 58 16.86 7.37 0.06
CA GLY A 58 17.48 7.45 1.38
C GLY A 58 17.86 6.09 1.97
N CYS A 59 17.77 5.02 1.18
CA CYS A 59 18.25 3.71 1.60
C CYS A 59 19.77 3.58 1.40
N PHE A 60 20.41 2.87 2.32
CA PHE A 60 21.80 2.44 2.25
C PHE A 60 21.91 0.91 2.21
N TYR A 61 20.94 0.22 2.83
CA TYR A 61 20.88 -1.23 2.93
C TYR A 61 19.52 -1.75 2.47
N ASP A 62 19.50 -2.94 1.87
CA ASP A 62 18.27 -3.60 1.41
C ASP A 62 17.26 -3.79 2.55
N VAL A 63 17.75 -4.06 3.77
CA VAL A 63 16.91 -4.27 4.96
C VAL A 63 16.07 -3.05 5.34
N GLN A 64 16.45 -1.84 4.92
CA GLN A 64 15.61 -0.64 5.11
C GLN A 64 14.34 -0.71 4.26
N CYS A 65 14.46 -1.28 3.05
CA CYS A 65 13.36 -1.47 2.10
C CYS A 65 12.57 -2.73 2.45
N SER A 66 13.27 -3.85 2.70
CA SER A 66 12.66 -5.16 2.96
C SER A 66 11.84 -5.18 4.25
N ALA A 67 12.20 -4.31 5.20
CA ALA A 67 11.41 -4.10 6.40
C ALA A 67 10.02 -3.51 6.07
N VAL A 68 9.87 -2.66 5.05
CA VAL A 68 8.56 -2.10 4.65
C VAL A 68 7.81 -3.05 3.74
N TRP A 69 8.50 -3.64 2.77
CA TRP A 69 7.92 -4.56 1.80
C TRP A 69 8.79 -5.80 1.62
N PRO A 70 8.28 -7.03 1.77
CA PRO A 70 9.08 -8.26 1.67
C PRO A 70 9.90 -8.30 0.38
N ASP A 71 11.19 -8.64 0.50
CA ASP A 71 12.15 -8.77 -0.60
C ASP A 71 12.41 -7.49 -1.43
N ALA A 72 11.94 -6.33 -0.98
CA ALA A 72 12.35 -5.05 -1.55
C ALA A 72 13.82 -4.76 -1.25
N TYR A 73 14.51 -4.10 -2.16
CA TYR A 73 15.97 -3.90 -2.10
C TYR A 73 16.36 -2.46 -2.46
N CYS A 74 17.56 -2.06 -2.03
CA CYS A 74 18.07 -0.72 -2.27
C CYS A 74 18.92 -0.69 -3.54
N LYS A 75 18.55 0.18 -4.49
CA LYS A 75 19.30 0.39 -5.74
C LYS A 75 19.55 1.87 -5.92
N ASN A 76 20.82 2.26 -6.07
CA ASN A 76 21.21 3.67 -6.25
C ASN A 76 20.64 4.63 -5.19
N GLY A 77 20.48 4.16 -3.95
CA GLY A 77 19.91 4.95 -2.86
C GLY A 77 18.38 5.08 -2.87
N GLN A 78 17.68 4.34 -3.74
CA GLN A 78 16.22 4.28 -3.80
C GLN A 78 15.73 2.85 -3.59
N CYS A 79 14.65 2.67 -2.83
CA CYS A 79 14.04 1.36 -2.63
C CYS A 79 13.27 0.91 -3.86
N MET A 80 13.55 -0.30 -4.32
CA MET A 80 12.92 -0.93 -5.48
C MET A 80 12.05 -2.10 -5.06
N CYS A 81 11.02 -2.35 -5.87
CA CYS A 81 10.20 -3.54 -5.71
C CYS A 81 10.99 -4.82 -6.03
N PRO A 82 10.60 -5.98 -5.46
CA PRO A 82 11.34 -7.23 -5.62
C PRO A 82 11.53 -7.70 -7.07
N SER A 83 10.55 -7.41 -7.93
CA SER A 83 10.58 -7.75 -9.35
C SER A 83 10.60 -6.48 -10.20
N GLU A 84 11.22 -6.57 -11.39
CA GLU A 84 11.17 -5.49 -12.39
C GLU A 84 9.76 -5.32 -12.97
N ASP A 85 8.96 -6.39 -12.97
CA ASP A 85 7.55 -6.39 -13.36
C ASP A 85 6.62 -5.90 -12.23
N MET A 86 7.17 -5.36 -11.14
CA MET A 86 6.41 -4.74 -10.06
C MET A 86 6.60 -3.24 -10.04
N VAL A 87 5.49 -2.51 -9.88
CA VAL A 87 5.46 -1.07 -9.76
C VAL A 87 5.08 -0.69 -8.34
N ALA A 88 5.80 0.28 -7.78
CA ALA A 88 5.49 0.88 -6.50
C ALA A 88 4.32 1.87 -6.64
N VAL A 89 3.22 1.63 -5.94
CA VAL A 89 2.03 2.48 -5.94
C VAL A 89 1.83 3.07 -4.55
N LYS A 90 1.79 4.40 -4.47
CA LYS A 90 1.48 5.12 -3.23
C LYS A 90 -0.01 5.01 -2.92
N THR A 91 -0.33 4.49 -1.74
CA THR A 91 -1.67 4.49 -1.17
C THR A 91 -1.70 5.35 0.10
N ARG A 92 -2.88 5.53 0.69
CA ARG A 92 -3.04 6.29 1.94
C ARG A 92 -2.29 5.65 3.11
N ASP A 93 -2.21 4.31 3.12
CA ASP A 93 -1.67 3.53 4.22
C ASP A 93 -0.19 3.11 4.01
N GLY A 94 0.42 3.50 2.89
CA GLY A 94 1.83 3.23 2.56
C GLY A 94 2.09 3.01 1.07
N THR A 95 3.30 2.64 0.69
CA THR A 95 3.61 2.27 -0.71
C THR A 95 3.60 0.75 -0.87
N LEU A 96 2.96 0.27 -1.92
CA LEU A 96 2.76 -1.16 -2.19
C LEU A 96 3.42 -1.53 -3.52
N CYS A 97 4.05 -2.70 -3.60
CA CYS A 97 4.54 -3.22 -4.88
C CYS A 97 3.49 -4.12 -5.51
N LEU A 98 3.05 -3.75 -6.71
CA LEU A 98 2.01 -4.45 -7.46
C LEU A 98 2.58 -4.94 -8.77
N TRP A 99 2.17 -6.13 -9.20
CA TRP A 99 2.53 -6.63 -10.52
C TRP A 99 1.92 -5.72 -11.60
N SER A 100 2.76 -5.13 -12.44
CA SER A 100 2.32 -4.45 -13.65
C SER A 100 2.03 -5.50 -14.73
N SER A 101 0.97 -6.29 -14.54
CA SER A 101 0.52 -7.24 -15.54
C SER A 101 -0.48 -6.58 -16.49
N SER A 102 -0.37 -6.88 -17.78
CA SER A 102 -1.38 -6.49 -18.78
C SER A 102 -2.59 -7.41 -18.79
N SER A 103 -2.48 -8.59 -18.16
CA SER A 103 -3.52 -9.63 -18.18
C SER A 103 -4.61 -9.40 -17.13
N GLU A 104 -4.24 -8.93 -15.94
CA GLU A 104 -5.15 -8.77 -14.81
C GLU A 104 -4.82 -7.51 -14.01
N PRO A 105 -5.83 -6.75 -13.54
CA PRO A 105 -5.58 -5.61 -12.67
C PRO A 105 -5.07 -6.08 -11.31
N SER A 106 -4.07 -5.39 -10.80
CA SER A 106 -3.48 -5.70 -9.50
C SER A 106 -4.16 -4.88 -8.42
N CYS A 107 -4.92 -5.57 -7.55
CA CYS A 107 -5.32 -5.03 -6.26
C CYS A 107 -4.42 -5.57 -5.15
N PRO A 108 -3.89 -4.72 -4.25
CA PRO A 108 -3.18 -5.16 -3.06
C PRO A 108 -4.16 -5.74 -2.04
N LEU A 109 -4.73 -6.90 -2.34
CA LEU A 109 -5.62 -7.58 -1.41
C LEU A 109 -4.90 -7.77 -0.07
N PRO A 110 -5.50 -7.40 1.08
CA PRO A 110 -5.26 -8.19 2.29
C PRO A 110 -5.78 -9.61 2.02
N SER A 111 -5.24 -10.60 2.74
CA SER A 111 -5.68 -12.00 2.68
C SER A 111 -7.17 -12.10 2.40
N LEU A 112 -7.54 -12.67 1.24
CA LEU A 112 -8.92 -12.75 0.76
C LEU A 112 -9.84 -13.15 1.92
N PRO A 113 -10.87 -12.36 2.25
CA PRO A 113 -11.84 -12.77 3.23
C PRO A 113 -12.51 -14.08 2.77
N PRO A 114 -12.97 -14.93 3.70
CA PRO A 114 -13.67 -16.16 3.36
C PRO A 114 -14.80 -15.90 2.36
N PRO A 115 -15.10 -16.85 1.45
CA PRO A 115 -16.07 -16.69 0.36
C PRO A 115 -17.47 -16.25 0.82
N ASP A 116 -17.81 -16.46 2.09
CA ASP A 116 -19.08 -16.07 2.70
C ASP A 116 -19.09 -14.63 3.29
N SER A 117 -18.03 -13.84 3.10
CA SER A 117 -17.94 -12.48 3.63
C SER A 117 -18.46 -11.46 2.62
N ALA A 118 -19.23 -10.46 3.07
CA ALA A 118 -19.69 -9.34 2.22
C ALA A 118 -18.54 -8.54 1.57
N ALA A 119 -17.30 -8.71 2.06
CA ALA A 119 -16.07 -8.14 1.51
C ALA A 119 -15.50 -8.96 0.32
N ALA A 120 -15.90 -10.22 0.15
CA ALA A 120 -15.59 -11.02 -1.04
C ALA A 120 -16.43 -10.62 -2.27
N LEU A 121 -17.46 -9.78 -2.06
CA LEU A 121 -18.49 -9.46 -3.06
C LEU A 121 -18.35 -8.10 -3.74
N VAL A 122 -17.25 -7.37 -3.53
CA VAL A 122 -17.10 -6.03 -4.12
C VAL A 122 -15.92 -5.98 -5.10
N VAL A 123 -16.14 -6.66 -6.22
CA VAL A 123 -15.58 -6.31 -7.52
C VAL A 123 -16.77 -6.21 -8.47
N LEU A 124 -17.55 -5.12 -8.45
CA LEU A 124 -18.62 -4.90 -9.45
C LEU A 124 -19.04 -3.40 -9.53
N PRO A 125 -19.45 -2.85 -10.71
CA PRO A 125 -19.35 -3.38 -12.07
C PRO A 125 -18.87 -2.37 -13.15
N ALA A 126 -18.12 -2.88 -14.13
CA ALA A 126 -18.31 -2.51 -15.53
C ALA A 126 -18.30 -3.80 -16.38
N PRO A 127 -19.28 -4.02 -17.29
CA PRO A 127 -19.22 -5.13 -18.22
C PRO A 127 -18.12 -4.88 -19.25
N SER A 128 -16.95 -5.51 -19.07
CA SER A 128 -16.03 -5.70 -20.20
C SER A 128 -16.61 -6.79 -21.07
N ALA A 129 -16.92 -6.47 -22.33
CA ALA A 129 -17.60 -7.34 -23.28
C ALA A 129 -16.84 -8.65 -23.63
N LYS A 130 -15.73 -8.97 -22.95
CA LYS A 130 -14.93 -10.17 -23.18
C LYS A 130 -14.38 -10.89 -21.95
N ASN A 131 -14.69 -10.49 -20.70
CA ASN A 131 -14.28 -11.27 -19.52
C ASN A 131 -15.26 -11.17 -18.34
N THR A 132 -15.36 -12.26 -17.57
CA THR A 132 -16.35 -12.55 -16.51
C THR A 132 -16.13 -11.81 -15.18
N VAL A 133 -15.28 -10.78 -15.13
CA VAL A 133 -14.95 -10.03 -13.92
C VAL A 133 -15.22 -8.55 -14.16
N SER A 134 -16.11 -7.95 -13.36
CA SER A 134 -16.54 -6.57 -13.58
C SER A 134 -15.67 -5.61 -12.75
N ILE A 135 -14.61 -5.09 -13.36
CA ILE A 135 -13.61 -4.25 -12.69
C ILE A 135 -14.11 -2.79 -12.64
N ALA A 136 -14.19 -2.20 -11.44
CA ALA A 136 -14.56 -0.79 -11.28
C ALA A 136 -13.35 0.12 -11.52
N SER A 137 -13.35 0.86 -12.64
CA SER A 137 -12.31 1.83 -12.98
C SER A 137 -12.45 3.13 -12.18
N CYS A 138 -11.35 3.84 -11.97
CA CYS A 138 -11.35 5.14 -11.28
C CYS A 138 -10.20 6.03 -11.76
N ASN A 139 -10.24 7.32 -11.42
CA ASN A 139 -9.15 8.25 -11.60
C ASN A 139 -8.42 8.47 -10.25
N PRO A 140 -7.15 8.07 -10.10
CA PRO A 140 -6.43 8.21 -8.83
C PRO A 140 -6.06 9.67 -8.52
N LEU A 141 -6.21 10.60 -9.47
CA LEU A 141 -5.85 12.01 -9.32
C LEU A 141 -7.04 12.93 -8.99
N VAL A 142 -8.26 12.41 -8.98
CA VAL A 142 -9.49 13.21 -8.91
C VAL A 142 -10.30 12.85 -7.67
N SER A 143 -10.94 13.86 -7.08
CA SER A 143 -11.79 13.71 -5.87
C SER A 143 -13.29 13.87 -6.14
N THR A 144 -13.70 14.01 -7.40
CA THR A 144 -15.11 14.19 -7.79
C THR A 144 -15.83 12.85 -7.91
N LEU A 145 -17.11 12.84 -7.53
CA LEU A 145 -18.00 11.70 -7.68
C LEU A 145 -18.77 11.81 -9.00
N PRO A 146 -19.15 10.67 -9.61
CA PRO A 146 -20.15 10.67 -10.65
C PRO A 146 -21.50 11.14 -10.06
N THR A 147 -22.19 12.04 -10.76
CA THR A 147 -23.47 12.61 -10.29
C THR A 147 -24.67 11.77 -10.69
N THR A 148 -24.51 10.90 -11.68
CA THR A 148 -25.56 10.03 -12.21
C THR A 148 -25.07 8.59 -12.33
N GLU A 149 -26.00 7.65 -12.32
CA GLU A 149 -25.70 6.23 -12.55
C GLU A 149 -25.09 5.99 -13.94
N GLU A 150 -25.51 6.75 -14.95
CA GLU A 150 -24.96 6.65 -16.31
C GLU A 150 -23.48 7.01 -16.34
N MET A 151 -23.07 8.08 -15.64
CA MET A 151 -21.67 8.45 -15.49
C MET A 151 -20.89 7.38 -14.70
N LEU A 152 -21.49 6.80 -13.66
CA LEU A 152 -20.89 5.69 -12.94
C LEU A 152 -20.66 4.45 -13.83
N LEU A 153 -21.50 4.21 -14.82
CA LEU A 153 -21.38 3.04 -15.70
C LEU A 153 -20.48 3.29 -16.92
N THR A 154 -20.38 4.52 -17.41
CA THR A 154 -19.70 4.85 -18.67
C THR A 154 -18.42 5.69 -18.51
N GLN A 155 -18.33 6.47 -17.43
CA GLN A 155 -17.28 7.47 -17.18
C GLN A 155 -16.63 7.31 -15.79
N ALA A 156 -16.74 6.14 -15.16
CA ALA A 156 -16.14 5.89 -13.84
C ALA A 156 -14.64 6.19 -13.78
N HIS A 157 -13.91 5.97 -14.88
CA HIS A 157 -12.49 6.26 -15.01
C HIS A 157 -12.14 7.76 -14.91
N GLU A 158 -13.10 8.67 -15.00
CA GLU A 158 -12.89 10.12 -14.80
C GLU A 158 -13.10 10.55 -13.33
N HIS A 159 -13.57 9.65 -12.47
CA HIS A 159 -14.01 9.94 -11.12
C HIS A 159 -13.32 9.06 -10.07
N LYS A 160 -13.47 9.43 -8.79
CA LYS A 160 -13.03 8.57 -7.70
C LYS A 160 -13.94 7.36 -7.52
N CYS A 161 -13.50 6.41 -6.70
CA CYS A 161 -14.27 5.21 -6.38
C CYS A 161 -15.64 5.54 -5.79
N ALA A 162 -16.67 5.02 -6.46
CA ALA A 162 -18.07 5.22 -6.10
C ALA A 162 -18.86 3.94 -6.32
N VAL A 163 -19.98 3.81 -5.61
CA VAL A 163 -20.93 2.72 -5.79
C VAL A 163 -22.30 3.26 -6.15
N ARG A 164 -23.12 2.40 -6.74
CA ARG A 164 -24.51 2.75 -7.05
C ARG A 164 -25.26 3.16 -5.78
N GLY A 165 -26.11 4.17 -5.91
CA GLY A 165 -27.05 4.58 -4.86
C GLY A 165 -28.07 3.49 -4.52
N SER A 166 -28.89 3.74 -3.50
CA SER A 166 -30.02 2.86 -3.16
C SER A 166 -31.25 3.19 -4.01
N VAL A 167 -32.29 2.36 -3.92
CA VAL A 167 -33.59 2.63 -4.58
C VAL A 167 -34.23 3.94 -4.10
N GLU A 168 -33.96 4.32 -2.84
CA GLU A 168 -34.49 5.54 -2.21
C GLU A 168 -33.64 6.78 -2.49
N ASP A 169 -32.34 6.58 -2.75
CA ASP A 169 -31.39 7.62 -3.11
C ASP A 169 -30.48 7.11 -4.22
N PRO A 170 -30.84 7.36 -5.50
CA PRO A 170 -30.14 6.81 -6.65
C PRO A 170 -28.80 7.50 -6.93
N VAL A 171 -28.43 8.52 -6.15
CA VAL A 171 -27.17 9.25 -6.36
C VAL A 171 -26.00 8.32 -6.01
N PRO A 172 -24.97 8.24 -6.88
CA PRO A 172 -23.77 7.47 -6.57
C PRO A 172 -23.12 7.91 -5.25
N ARG A 173 -22.68 6.93 -4.47
CA ARG A 173 -22.16 7.15 -3.12
C ARG A 173 -20.64 7.02 -3.10
N ASP A 174 -20.02 7.88 -2.29
CA ASP A 174 -18.61 7.83 -2.00
C ASP A 174 -18.24 6.59 -1.19
N VAL A 175 -17.20 5.88 -1.64
CA VAL A 175 -16.62 4.74 -0.92
C VAL A 175 -15.11 4.87 -0.76
N SER A 176 -14.56 6.08 -0.89
CA SER A 176 -13.12 6.35 -0.71
C SER A 176 -12.62 6.01 0.70
N ASP A 177 -13.53 5.84 1.66
CA ASP A 177 -13.21 5.39 3.00
C ASP A 177 -12.95 3.88 3.06
N LEU A 178 -13.51 3.10 2.13
CA LEU A 178 -13.43 1.64 2.05
C LEU A 178 -12.53 1.16 0.90
N TYR A 179 -12.41 1.93 -0.18
CA TYR A 179 -11.66 1.59 -1.38
C TYR A 179 -10.67 2.70 -1.75
N ASP A 180 -9.49 2.28 -2.17
CA ASP A 180 -8.46 3.13 -2.74
C ASP A 180 -8.47 2.95 -4.26
N CYS A 181 -8.28 4.06 -4.98
CA CYS A 181 -8.10 4.01 -6.42
C CYS A 181 -6.63 3.72 -6.75
N ILE A 182 -6.36 2.52 -7.25
CA ILE A 182 -5.00 2.04 -7.51
C ILE A 182 -4.71 2.11 -9.00
N ASP A 183 -3.68 2.86 -9.39
CA ASP A 183 -3.26 3.00 -10.79
C ASP A 183 -3.01 1.63 -11.44
N ASN A 184 -3.72 1.37 -12.54
CA ASN A 184 -3.63 0.17 -13.37
C ASN A 184 -3.59 0.57 -14.85
N SER A 185 -2.97 1.70 -15.17
CA SER A 185 -3.00 2.29 -16.51
C SER A 185 -2.45 1.35 -17.59
N LEU A 186 -1.44 0.53 -17.26
CA LEU A 186 -0.90 -0.46 -18.21
C LEU A 186 -1.94 -1.51 -18.59
N PHE A 187 -2.71 -2.01 -17.63
CA PHE A 187 -3.81 -2.94 -17.90
C PHE A 187 -4.87 -2.29 -18.80
N TRP A 188 -5.29 -1.06 -18.49
CA TRP A 188 -6.33 -0.38 -19.26
C TRP A 188 -5.90 0.04 -20.66
N GLN A 189 -4.62 0.37 -20.85
CA GLN A 189 -4.05 0.66 -22.16
C GLN A 189 -4.14 -0.55 -23.10
N GLU A 190 -3.88 -1.75 -22.59
CA GLU A 190 -3.99 -3.02 -23.33
C GLU A 190 -5.46 -3.39 -23.62
N GLN A 191 -6.40 -2.94 -22.77
CA GLN A 191 -7.85 -3.03 -23.05
C GLN A 191 -8.34 -2.00 -24.08
N GLY A 192 -7.47 -1.12 -24.58
CA GLY A 192 -7.79 -0.10 -25.57
C GLY A 192 -8.34 1.21 -25.01
N LEU A 193 -8.23 1.44 -23.69
CA LEU A 193 -8.55 2.75 -23.09
C LEU A 193 -7.38 3.71 -23.24
N ASN A 194 -7.69 5.00 -23.41
CA ASN A 194 -6.68 6.05 -23.52
C ASN A 194 -6.28 6.54 -22.13
N THR A 195 -5.07 6.17 -21.69
CA THR A 195 -4.49 6.55 -20.38
C THR A 195 -3.55 7.77 -20.46
N ASN A 196 -3.43 8.42 -21.62
CA ASN A 196 -2.65 9.64 -21.79
C ASN A 196 -3.21 10.88 -21.04
N PRO A 197 -4.53 11.16 -21.02
CA PRO A 197 -5.03 12.36 -20.36
C PRO A 197 -4.91 12.28 -18.83
N HIS A 198 -5.08 11.08 -18.26
CA HIS A 198 -4.84 10.78 -16.85
C HIS A 198 -4.65 9.27 -16.67
N PRO A 199 -3.99 8.84 -15.59
CA PRO A 199 -3.94 7.43 -15.22
C PRO A 199 -5.36 6.88 -14.99
N ILE A 200 -5.55 5.61 -15.34
CA ILE A 200 -6.79 4.88 -15.06
C ILE A 200 -6.47 3.79 -14.05
N GLY A 201 -7.14 3.86 -12.91
CA GLY A 201 -7.00 2.93 -11.80
C GLY A 201 -8.12 1.90 -11.71
N VAL A 202 -8.02 1.08 -10.67
CA VAL A 202 -9.04 0.13 -10.22
C VAL A 202 -9.35 0.40 -8.75
N CYS A 203 -10.62 0.37 -8.39
CA CYS A 203 -11.05 0.48 -7.00
C CYS A 203 -10.75 -0.81 -6.23
N CYS A 204 -9.82 -0.72 -5.30
CA CYS A 204 -9.35 -1.84 -4.49
C CYS A 204 -9.70 -1.62 -3.02
N MET A 205 -10.11 -2.68 -2.31
CA MET A 205 -10.48 -2.56 -0.91
C MET A 205 -9.28 -2.20 -0.01
N ASN A 206 -9.49 -1.31 0.94
CA ASN A 206 -8.46 -0.80 1.85
C ASN A 206 -8.09 -1.82 2.92
N ARG A 207 -6.78 -2.06 3.10
CA ARG A 207 -6.23 -3.00 4.10
C ARG A 207 -6.55 -2.61 5.54
N GLY A 208 -6.67 -1.31 5.84
CA GLY A 208 -6.87 -0.81 7.20
C GLY A 208 -8.24 -1.09 7.85
N LYS A 209 -9.25 -1.57 7.11
CA LYS A 209 -10.62 -1.74 7.62
C LYS A 209 -11.06 -3.17 7.92
N GLU A 210 -10.28 -4.19 7.54
CA GLU A 210 -10.52 -5.56 8.04
C GLU A 210 -10.10 -5.72 9.50
N ILE A 211 -9.03 -5.04 9.93
CA ILE A 211 -8.47 -5.21 11.28
C ILE A 211 -9.43 -4.69 12.38
N SER A 212 -10.29 -3.72 12.08
CA SER A 212 -11.23 -3.17 13.07
C SER A 212 -12.53 -3.97 13.25
N LYS A 213 -12.74 -5.05 12.47
CA LYS A 213 -13.88 -5.96 12.66
C LYS A 213 -13.55 -7.22 13.47
N TYR A 214 -12.27 -7.42 13.81
CA TYR A 214 -11.76 -8.58 14.53
C TYR A 214 -10.99 -8.22 15.82
N LEU A 215 -11.17 -6.99 16.33
CA LEU A 215 -10.76 -6.57 17.67
C LEU A 215 -11.99 -6.20 18.50
#